data_AF-A0A358HUS3-F1
#
_entry.id   AF-A0A358HUS3-F1
#
_cell.length_a   1.000
_cell.length_b   1.000
_cell.length_c   1.000
_cell.angle_alpha   90.00
_cell.angle_beta   90.00
_cell.angle_gamma   90.00
#
_symmetry.space_group_name_H-M   'P 1'
#
loop_
_entity.id
_entity.type
_entity.pdbx_description
1 polymer ?
#
loop_
_entity_poly.entity_id
_entity_poly.type
_entity_poly.pdbx_seq_one_letter_code
_entity_poly.pdbx_strand_id
1 'polypeptide(L)'
;MTKSGCAEIVQSTQHRNLNWYWRLFGTGLAFSIFGLGGLFMALTIFPALMVILRNRAKRRKYAQLVICRGFRLFVWMLDVTGVAEVKTRHIDRLRNASGVLIIANHPTLLDVVMILSQLDRCQCVVKHQLFRNPFLFGVVRAAGFIRNDDNPENLITQARHHLREGANIMIFPEGTRTPSKKRLGKLQRGVANIAIETHADLIPVVVHCNHDTLK
;
A
#
# COMPACT_ATOMS: atom_id res chain seq x y z
N MET A 1 -8.80 -25.43 -12.97
CA MET A 1 -9.76 -24.36 -12.66
C MET A 1 -9.50 -23.83 -11.25
N THR A 2 -8.53 -22.94 -11.10
CA THR A 2 -8.20 -22.31 -9.81
C THR A 2 -9.29 -21.31 -9.48
N LYS A 3 -10.05 -21.54 -8.40
CA LYS A 3 -11.00 -20.55 -7.87
C LYS A 3 -10.28 -19.22 -7.69
N SER A 4 -10.58 -18.23 -8.54
CA SER A 4 -10.08 -16.86 -8.45
C SER A 4 -10.76 -16.16 -7.27
N GLY A 5 -10.38 -16.54 -6.05
CA GLY A 5 -10.78 -15.84 -4.83
C GLY A 5 -10.09 -14.48 -4.78
N CYS A 6 -10.89 -13.41 -4.79
CA CYS A 6 -10.45 -12.05 -4.52
C CYS A 6 -10.11 -11.91 -3.02
N ALA A 7 -9.02 -11.24 -2.69
CA ALA A 7 -8.73 -10.89 -1.31
C ALA A 7 -9.53 -9.64 -0.93
N GLU A 8 -10.19 -9.66 0.22
CA GLU A 8 -11.02 -8.54 0.67
C GLU A 8 -10.47 -7.96 1.97
N ILE A 9 -10.43 -6.63 2.03
CA ILE A 9 -10.14 -5.87 3.25
C ILE A 9 -11.34 -4.98 3.51
N VAL A 10 -12.07 -5.28 4.58
CA VAL A 10 -13.22 -4.50 5.02
C VAL A 10 -12.80 -3.62 6.19
N GLN A 11 -12.91 -2.32 5.99
CA GLN A 11 -12.74 -1.30 7.02
C GLN A 11 -14.13 -0.97 7.56
N SER A 12 -14.39 -1.36 8.81
CA SER A 12 -15.64 -1.05 9.51
C SER A 12 -15.41 -0.19 10.73
N THR A 13 -16.44 0.57 11.08
CA THR A 13 -16.52 1.19 12.40
C THR A 13 -16.88 0.12 13.41
N GLN A 14 -16.06 -0.09 14.43
CA GLN A 14 -16.35 -1.06 15.48
C GLN A 14 -17.66 -0.64 16.19
N HIS A 15 -18.63 -1.55 16.30
CA HIS A 15 -19.92 -1.35 16.99
C HIS A 15 -19.80 -1.27 18.52
N ARG A 16 -18.63 -0.88 19.04
CA ARG A 16 -18.47 -0.54 20.46
C ARG A 16 -19.06 0.84 20.68
N ASN A 17 -19.72 1.06 21.82
CA ASN A 17 -20.26 2.34 22.29
C ASN A 17 -19.14 3.38 22.56
N LEU A 18 -18.29 3.62 21.57
CA LEU A 18 -17.13 4.48 21.65
C LEU A 18 -17.54 5.86 21.14
N ASN A 19 -17.48 6.85 22.04
CA ASN A 19 -17.91 8.23 21.76
C ASN A 19 -17.29 8.75 20.47
N TRP A 20 -18.11 9.38 19.62
CA TRP A 20 -17.68 10.00 18.36
C TRP A 20 -16.46 10.93 18.54
N TYR A 21 -16.42 11.67 19.65
CA TYR A 21 -15.29 12.54 20.02
C TYR A 21 -13.98 11.78 20.21
N TRP A 22 -14.01 10.61 20.87
CA TRP A 22 -12.84 9.75 21.02
C TRP A 22 -12.33 9.28 19.66
N ARG A 23 -13.23 8.99 18.73
CA ARG A 23 -12.87 8.54 17.38
C ARG A 23 -12.29 9.67 16.53
N LEU A 24 -12.84 10.88 16.62
CA LEU A 24 -12.26 12.05 15.95
C LEU A 24 -10.85 12.34 16.49
N PHE A 25 -10.70 12.35 17.82
CA PHE A 25 -9.41 12.55 18.48
C PHE A 25 -8.42 11.43 18.12
N GLY A 26 -8.84 10.17 18.20
CA GLY A 26 -8.03 9.01 17.87
C GLY A 26 -7.61 8.97 16.40
N THR A 27 -8.48 9.41 15.48
CA THR A 27 -8.15 9.55 14.06
C THR A 27 -7.11 10.65 13.84
N GLY A 28 -7.29 11.82 14.46
CA GLY A 28 -6.31 12.91 14.41
C GLY A 28 -4.96 12.48 14.96
N LEU A 29 -4.95 11.85 16.13
CA LEU A 29 -3.74 11.31 16.75
C LEU A 29 -3.06 10.26 15.87
N ALA A 30 -3.83 9.36 15.26
CA ALA A 30 -3.29 8.36 14.34
C ALA A 30 -2.64 8.98 13.10
N PHE A 31 -3.25 10.01 12.50
CA PHE A 31 -2.62 10.74 11.39
C PHE A 31 -1.34 11.46 11.82
N SER A 32 -1.30 12.03 13.02
CA SER A 32 -0.08 12.62 13.58
C SER A 32 1.01 11.57 13.81
N ILE A 33 0.68 10.41 14.40
CA ILE A 33 1.60 9.29 14.60
C ILE A 33 2.12 8.77 13.26
N PHE A 34 1.25 8.66 12.25
CA PHE A 34 1.64 8.22 10.91
C PHE A 34 2.63 9.20 10.26
N GLY A 35 2.32 10.51 10.29
CA GLY A 35 3.19 11.55 9.73
C GLY A 35 4.52 11.65 10.45
N LEU A 36 4.51 11.68 11.79
CA LEU A 36 5.71 11.74 12.63
C LEU A 36 6.54 10.46 12.51
N GLY A 37 5.90 9.29 12.48
CA GLY A 37 6.57 8.01 12.28
C GLY A 37 7.23 7.91 10.91
N GLY A 38 6.55 8.37 9.86
CA GLY A 38 7.12 8.51 8.51
C GLY A 38 8.36 9.40 8.49
N LEU A 39 8.28 10.57 9.14
CA LEU A 39 9.40 11.51 9.25
C LEU A 39 10.56 10.93 10.05
N PHE A 40 10.27 10.30 11.20
CA PHE A 40 11.28 9.63 12.03
C PHE A 40 12.02 8.54 11.25
N MET A 41 11.29 7.68 10.53
CA MET A 41 11.89 6.65 9.67
C MET A 41 12.75 7.27 8.56
N ALA A 42 12.29 8.38 7.98
CA ALA A 42 13.03 9.08 6.93
C ALA A 42 14.32 9.74 7.42
N LEU A 43 14.36 10.22 8.66
CA LEU A 43 15.53 10.90 9.24
C LEU A 43 16.51 9.94 9.92
N THR A 44 16.05 8.77 10.39
CA THR A 44 16.88 7.84 11.16
C THR A 44 17.12 6.52 10.43
N ILE A 45 16.05 5.77 10.15
CA ILE A 45 16.16 4.38 9.64
C ILE A 45 16.70 4.33 8.21
N PHE A 46 16.20 5.17 7.30
CA PHE A 46 16.66 5.11 5.90
C PHE A 46 18.10 5.60 5.72
N PRO A 47 18.56 6.68 6.39
CA PRO A 47 19.98 7.04 6.40
C PRO A 47 20.85 5.95 7.02
N ALA A 48 20.44 5.34 8.14
CA ALA A 48 21.16 4.21 8.72
C ALA A 48 21.26 3.03 7.75
N LEU A 49 20.17 2.67 7.06
CA LEU A 49 20.19 1.64 6.01
C LEU A 49 21.10 2.03 4.83
N MET A 50 21.20 3.32 4.48
CA MET A 50 22.15 3.78 3.44
C MET A 50 23.61 3.59 3.86
N VAL A 51 23.95 3.80 5.13
CA VAL A 51 25.30 3.66 5.66
C VAL A 51 25.67 2.18 5.84
N ILE A 52 24.77 1.37 6.40
CA ILE A 52 25.02 -0.04 6.71
C ILE A 52 25.00 -0.90 5.44
N LEU A 53 24.03 -0.67 4.54
CA LEU A 53 23.82 -1.50 3.35
C LEU A 53 24.27 -0.79 2.08
N ARG A 54 25.48 -1.14 1.63
CA ARG A 54 26.08 -0.61 0.39
C ARG A 54 25.41 -1.14 -0.89
N ASN A 55 24.79 -2.33 -0.84
CA ASN A 55 24.05 -2.90 -1.97
C ASN A 55 22.64 -2.28 -2.09
N ARG A 56 22.37 -1.61 -3.22
CA ARG A 56 21.11 -0.91 -3.49
C ARG A 56 19.88 -1.83 -3.48
N ALA A 57 20.00 -3.05 -4.02
CA ALA A 57 18.88 -4.01 -4.08
C ALA A 57 18.51 -4.53 -2.69
N LYS A 58 19.52 -4.87 -1.86
CA LYS A 58 19.29 -5.26 -0.45
C LYS A 58 18.68 -4.10 0.34
N ARG A 59 19.22 -2.88 0.21
CA ARG A 59 18.69 -1.69 0.89
C ARG A 59 17.21 -1.46 0.58
N ARG A 60 16.82 -1.55 -0.70
CA ARG A 60 15.42 -1.42 -1.12
C ARG A 60 14.53 -2.49 -0.51
N LYS A 61 14.98 -3.75 -0.53
CA LYS A 61 14.25 -4.88 0.08
C LYS A 61 14.01 -4.65 1.58
N TYR A 62 15.03 -4.23 2.32
CA TYR A 62 14.90 -3.94 3.75
C TYR A 62 14.07 -2.69 4.02
N ALA A 63 14.20 -1.63 3.22
CA ALA A 63 13.34 -0.46 3.34
C ALA A 63 11.86 -0.83 3.17
N GLN A 64 11.54 -1.63 2.16
CA GLN A 64 10.17 -2.14 1.95
C GLN A 64 9.69 -2.99 3.13
N LEU A 65 10.54 -3.87 3.67
CA LEU A 65 10.21 -4.68 4.83
C LEU A 65 9.91 -3.82 6.06
N VAL A 66 10.74 -2.80 6.33
CA VAL A 66 10.54 -1.84 7.42
C VAL A 66 9.21 -1.10 7.23
N ILE A 67 8.93 -0.63 6.02
CA ILE A 67 7.67 0.08 5.70
C ILE A 67 6.46 -0.82 5.92
N CYS A 68 6.48 -2.06 5.40
CA CYS A 68 5.37 -2.98 5.56
C CYS A 68 5.15 -3.35 7.04
N ARG A 69 6.23 -3.57 7.81
CA ARG A 69 6.14 -3.82 9.25
C ARG A 69 5.66 -2.62 10.05
N GLY A 70 6.13 -1.41 9.70
CA GLY A 70 5.66 -0.17 10.31
C GLY A 70 4.16 0.04 10.05
N PHE A 71 3.69 -0.25 8.83
CA PHE A 71 2.27 -0.22 8.50
C PHE A 71 1.49 -1.32 9.23
N ARG A 72 2.05 -2.51 9.41
CA ARG A 72 1.44 -3.57 10.23
C ARG A 72 1.27 -3.14 11.69
N LEU A 73 2.29 -2.52 12.28
CA LEU A 73 2.21 -1.98 13.62
C LEU A 73 1.17 -0.86 13.72
N PHE A 74 1.12 0.03 12.73
CA PHE A 74 0.15 1.12 12.68
C PHE A 74 -1.31 0.60 12.58
N VAL A 75 -1.55 -0.37 11.70
CA VAL A 75 -2.87 -1.00 11.57
C VAL A 75 -3.27 -1.73 12.84
N TRP A 76 -2.34 -2.46 13.47
CA TRP A 76 -2.58 -3.11 14.76
C TRP A 76 -2.93 -2.09 15.86
N MET A 77 -2.23 -0.95 15.91
CA MET A 77 -2.53 0.14 16.84
C MET A 77 -3.95 0.69 16.61
N LEU A 78 -4.36 0.91 15.36
CA LEU A 78 -5.72 1.38 15.03
C LEU A 78 -6.80 0.39 15.48
N ASP A 79 -6.55 -0.90 15.33
CA ASP A 79 -7.48 -1.97 15.72
C ASP A 79 -7.61 -2.07 17.24
N VAL A 80 -6.48 -2.08 17.97
CA VAL A 80 -6.47 -2.17 19.45
C VAL A 80 -7.04 -0.91 20.11
N THR A 81 -6.79 0.27 19.53
CA THR A 81 -7.35 1.53 20.04
C THR A 81 -8.83 1.73 19.68
N GLY A 82 -9.41 0.85 18.87
CA GLY A 82 -10.81 0.92 18.42
C GLY A 82 -11.08 2.07 17.45
N VAL A 83 -10.04 2.65 16.84
CA VAL A 83 -10.18 3.73 15.86
C VAL A 83 -10.70 3.19 14.54
N ALA A 84 -10.20 2.03 14.10
CA ALA A 84 -10.67 1.35 12.89
C ALA A 84 -10.59 -0.16 13.06
N GLU A 85 -11.67 -0.87 12.73
CA GLU A 85 -11.71 -2.33 12.72
C GLU A 85 -11.35 -2.83 11.31
N VAL A 86 -10.36 -3.71 11.23
CA VAL A 86 -9.88 -4.26 9.94
C VAL A 86 -10.22 -5.73 9.86
N LYS A 87 -11.21 -6.07 9.03
CA LYS A 87 -11.58 -7.46 8.73
C LYS A 87 -11.00 -7.87 7.40
N THR A 88 -10.29 -8.98 7.38
CA THR A 88 -9.69 -9.52 6.15
C THR A 88 -10.36 -10.84 5.77
N ARG A 89 -10.64 -11.06 4.48
CA ARG A 89 -11.10 -12.34 3.94
C ARG A 89 -10.17 -12.80 2.83
N HIS A 90 -9.89 -14.10 2.77
CA HIS A 90 -9.01 -14.73 1.77
C HIS A 90 -7.62 -14.08 1.66
N ILE A 91 -7.09 -13.57 2.77
CA ILE A 91 -5.86 -12.78 2.80
C ILE A 91 -4.59 -13.64 2.66
N ASP A 92 -4.69 -14.95 2.87
CA ASP A 92 -3.53 -15.86 2.85
C ASP A 92 -2.81 -15.85 1.50
N ARG A 93 -3.55 -15.69 0.39
CA ARG A 93 -2.95 -15.54 -0.94
C ARG A 93 -2.11 -14.28 -1.05
N LEU A 94 -2.59 -13.19 -0.45
CA LEU A 94 -1.87 -11.91 -0.43
C LEU A 94 -0.63 -12.01 0.46
N ARG A 95 -0.75 -12.58 1.66
CA ARG A 95 0.38 -12.74 2.61
C ARG A 95 1.49 -13.64 2.08
N ASN A 96 1.13 -14.68 1.32
CA ASN A 96 2.07 -15.62 0.71
C ASN A 96 2.50 -15.21 -0.72
N ALA A 97 2.07 -14.04 -1.19
CA ALA A 97 2.37 -13.58 -2.54
C ALA A 97 3.88 -13.27 -2.72
N SER A 98 4.45 -13.74 -3.83
CA SER A 98 5.79 -13.34 -4.27
C SER A 98 5.83 -13.21 -5.79
N GLY A 99 6.35 -12.09 -6.29
CA GLY A 99 6.49 -11.86 -7.73
C GLY A 99 5.16 -11.71 -8.48
N VAL A 100 4.09 -11.28 -7.81
CA VAL A 100 2.76 -11.12 -8.40
C VAL A 100 2.35 -9.66 -8.57
N LEU A 101 1.41 -9.41 -9.48
CA LEU A 101 0.76 -8.13 -9.66
C LEU A 101 -0.49 -8.05 -8.77
N ILE A 102 -0.51 -7.10 -7.85
CA ILE A 102 -1.62 -6.82 -6.94
C ILE A 102 -2.41 -5.64 -7.51
N ILE A 103 -3.66 -5.87 -7.87
CA ILE A 103 -4.56 -4.81 -8.37
C ILE A 103 -5.59 -4.50 -7.31
N ALA A 104 -5.63 -3.26 -6.85
CA ALA A 104 -6.55 -2.83 -5.80
C ALA A 104 -7.34 -1.58 -6.17
N ASN A 105 -8.54 -1.41 -5.62
CA ASN A 105 -9.25 -0.13 -5.63
C ASN A 105 -8.72 0.80 -4.53
N HIS A 106 -8.97 2.11 -4.64
CA HIS A 106 -8.41 3.12 -3.73
C HIS A 106 -9.47 4.07 -3.14
N PRO A 107 -10.39 3.59 -2.29
CA PRO A 107 -11.41 4.44 -1.66
C PRO A 107 -10.85 5.50 -0.70
N THR A 108 -9.75 5.25 0.01
CA THR A 108 -9.23 6.10 1.11
C THR A 108 -7.71 6.28 1.07
N LEU A 109 -7.17 7.25 1.80
CA LEU A 109 -5.71 7.39 1.95
C LEU A 109 -5.06 6.15 2.61
N LEU A 110 -5.82 5.43 3.44
CA LEU A 110 -5.32 4.36 4.29
C LEU A 110 -5.24 3.01 3.56
N ASP A 111 -5.80 2.87 2.35
CA ASP A 111 -5.84 1.57 1.66
C ASP A 111 -4.45 1.02 1.35
N VAL A 112 -3.53 1.90 0.94
CA VAL A 112 -2.12 1.53 0.71
C VAL A 112 -1.52 0.95 1.98
N VAL A 113 -1.76 1.61 3.12
CA VAL A 113 -1.24 1.19 4.43
C VAL A 113 -1.85 -0.16 4.81
N MET A 114 -3.15 -0.34 4.61
CA MET A 114 -3.86 -1.58 4.90
C MET A 114 -3.35 -2.75 4.05
N ILE A 115 -3.19 -2.57 2.74
CA ILE A 115 -2.69 -3.64 1.86
C ILE A 115 -1.22 -3.96 2.16
N LEU A 116 -0.37 -2.95 2.27
CA LEU A 116 1.06 -3.16 2.54
C LEU A 116 1.31 -3.77 3.92
N SER A 117 0.43 -3.52 4.90
CA SER A 117 0.53 -4.17 6.22
C SER A 117 0.46 -5.70 6.16
N GLN A 118 -0.17 -6.24 5.11
CA GLN A 118 -0.34 -7.67 4.88
C GLN A 118 0.77 -8.29 4.03
N LEU A 119 1.75 -7.48 3.60
CA LEU A 119 2.86 -7.90 2.76
C LEU A 119 4.17 -7.76 3.54
N ASP A 120 5.23 -8.39 3.06
CA ASP A 120 6.59 -8.17 3.56
C ASP A 120 7.49 -7.48 2.52
N ARG A 121 7.06 -7.47 1.24
CA ARG A 121 7.78 -6.84 0.15
C ARG A 121 6.81 -6.43 -0.97
N CYS A 122 6.76 -5.15 -1.29
CA CYS A 122 5.89 -4.62 -2.33
C CYS A 122 6.49 -3.37 -2.98
N GLN A 123 6.42 -3.29 -4.32
CA GLN A 123 6.59 -2.08 -5.10
C GLN A 123 5.24 -1.44 -5.32
N CYS A 124 5.14 -0.13 -5.14
CA CYS A 124 3.93 0.58 -5.51
C CYS A 124 4.20 1.40 -6.78
N VAL A 125 3.25 1.39 -7.71
CA VAL A 125 3.21 2.39 -8.78
C VAL A 125 2.45 3.61 -8.25
N VAL A 126 3.16 4.73 -8.05
CA VAL A 126 2.62 5.93 -7.40
C VAL A 126 2.77 7.17 -8.27
N LYS A 127 1.93 8.17 -8.02
CA LYS A 127 2.02 9.47 -8.68
C LYS A 127 3.28 10.22 -8.28
N HIS A 128 3.81 11.01 -9.21
CA HIS A 128 4.90 11.95 -8.96
C HIS A 128 4.69 12.84 -7.72
N GLN A 129 3.45 13.27 -7.46
CA GLN A 129 3.11 14.16 -6.35
C GLN A 129 3.53 13.58 -4.97
N LEU A 130 3.53 12.25 -4.80
CA LEU A 130 3.97 11.62 -3.54
C LEU A 130 5.48 11.82 -3.29
N PHE A 131 6.28 11.95 -4.35
CA PHE A 131 7.71 12.27 -4.23
C PHE A 131 7.96 13.73 -3.83
N ARG A 132 6.95 14.59 -3.87
CA ARG A 132 7.03 16.00 -3.45
C ARG A 132 6.49 16.23 -2.04
N ASN A 133 5.77 15.26 -1.46
CA ASN A 133 5.21 15.39 -0.12
C ASN A 133 6.33 15.20 0.93
N PRO A 134 6.60 16.20 1.80
CA PRO A 134 7.71 16.14 2.77
C PRO A 134 7.62 14.96 3.75
N PHE A 135 6.41 14.47 4.04
CA PHE A 135 6.22 13.33 4.94
C PHE A 135 6.41 11.98 4.25
N LEU A 136 6.17 11.90 2.94
CA LEU A 136 6.20 10.64 2.18
C LEU A 136 7.43 10.50 1.29
N PHE A 137 8.10 11.59 0.90
CA PHE A 137 9.18 11.52 -0.09
C PHE A 137 10.32 10.58 0.37
N GLY A 138 10.68 10.61 1.65
CA GLY A 138 11.74 9.76 2.20
C GLY A 138 11.38 8.29 2.11
N VAL A 139 10.14 7.95 2.44
CA VAL A 139 9.57 6.59 2.36
C VAL A 139 9.56 6.09 0.91
N VAL A 140 8.99 6.89 0.00
CA VAL A 140 8.83 6.53 -1.41
C VAL A 140 10.20 6.36 -2.09
N ARG A 141 11.18 7.23 -1.78
CA ARG A 141 12.54 7.13 -2.31
C ARG A 141 13.31 5.94 -1.73
N ALA A 142 13.19 5.68 -0.43
CA ALA A 142 13.88 4.56 0.21
C ALA A 142 13.34 3.20 -0.28
N ALA A 143 12.02 3.11 -0.46
CA ALA A 143 11.36 1.94 -1.03
C ALA A 143 11.61 1.76 -2.54
N GLY A 144 12.09 2.82 -3.20
CA GLY A 144 12.32 2.87 -4.64
C GLY A 144 11.04 2.65 -5.45
N PHE A 145 9.91 3.20 -5.01
CA PHE A 145 8.64 3.00 -5.71
C PHE A 145 8.68 3.50 -7.16
N ILE A 146 7.87 2.88 -8.01
CA ILE A 146 7.84 3.15 -9.44
C ILE A 146 6.92 4.36 -9.66
N ARG A 147 7.38 5.30 -10.49
CA ARG A 147 6.62 6.48 -10.89
C ARG A 147 5.64 6.13 -12.01
N ASN A 148 4.39 6.60 -11.92
CA ASN A 148 3.40 6.35 -12.98
C ASN A 148 3.53 7.30 -14.18
N ASP A 149 4.29 8.39 -14.05
CA ASP A 149 4.58 9.38 -15.09
C ASP A 149 5.88 9.09 -15.88
N ASP A 150 6.50 7.93 -15.61
CA ASP A 150 7.67 7.46 -16.37
C ASP A 150 7.25 6.93 -17.77
N ASN A 151 8.22 6.77 -18.66
CA ASN A 151 7.95 6.18 -19.98
C ASN A 151 7.32 4.78 -19.81
N PRO A 152 6.21 4.45 -20.51
CA PRO A 152 5.57 3.14 -20.44
C PRO A 152 6.52 1.93 -20.57
N GLU A 153 7.50 2.00 -21.47
CA GLU A 153 8.48 0.92 -21.68
C GLU A 153 9.41 0.74 -20.47
N ASN A 154 9.86 1.85 -19.89
CA ASN A 154 10.69 1.84 -18.69
C ASN A 154 9.91 1.30 -17.49
N LEU A 155 8.64 1.66 -17.37
CA LEU A 155 7.75 1.16 -16.33
C LEU A 155 7.60 -0.37 -16.42
N ILE A 156 7.31 -0.90 -17.62
CA ILE A 156 7.21 -2.35 -17.87
C ILE A 156 8.53 -3.05 -17.57
N THR A 157 9.66 -2.47 -17.97
CA THR A 157 11.00 -3.03 -17.73
C THR A 157 11.29 -3.13 -16.24
N GLN A 158 11.04 -2.06 -15.48
CA GLN A 158 11.18 -2.06 -14.02
C GLN A 158 10.23 -3.05 -13.36
N ALA A 159 8.98 -3.11 -13.83
CA ALA A 159 8.00 -4.04 -13.31
C ALA A 159 8.45 -5.50 -13.49
N ARG A 160 8.84 -5.86 -14.71
CA ARG A 160 9.36 -7.19 -15.05
C ARG A 160 10.58 -7.56 -14.19
N HIS A 161 11.50 -6.62 -14.00
CA HIS A 161 12.67 -6.83 -13.15
C HIS A 161 12.28 -7.14 -11.70
N HIS A 162 11.40 -6.35 -11.10
CA HIS A 162 10.99 -6.55 -9.71
C HIS A 162 10.16 -7.81 -9.48
N LEU A 163 9.28 -8.15 -10.41
CA LEU A 163 8.50 -9.40 -10.35
C LEU A 163 9.44 -10.62 -10.40
N ARG A 164 10.45 -10.61 -11.28
CA ARG A 164 11.47 -11.66 -11.35
C ARG A 164 12.32 -11.78 -10.09
N GLU A 165 12.56 -10.67 -9.39
CA GLU A 165 13.24 -10.69 -8.08
C GLU A 165 12.34 -11.16 -6.92
N GLY A 166 11.09 -11.55 -7.20
CA GLY A 166 10.11 -11.97 -6.21
C GLY A 166 9.47 -10.82 -5.42
N ALA A 167 9.59 -9.58 -5.87
CA ALA A 167 8.87 -8.46 -5.28
C ALA A 167 7.47 -8.36 -5.91
N ASN A 168 6.45 -8.21 -5.06
CA ASN A 168 5.09 -7.94 -5.54
C ASN A 168 5.00 -6.52 -6.08
N ILE A 169 4.13 -6.26 -7.05
CA ILE A 169 3.85 -4.92 -7.56
C ILE A 169 2.39 -4.59 -7.31
N MET A 170 2.12 -3.53 -6.56
CA MET A 170 0.78 -3.02 -6.33
C MET A 170 0.48 -1.82 -7.22
N ILE A 171 -0.67 -1.88 -7.90
CA ILE A 171 -1.14 -0.82 -8.78
C ILE A 171 -2.62 -0.55 -8.50
N PHE A 172 -2.97 0.73 -8.41
CA PHE A 172 -4.35 1.19 -8.38
C PHE A 172 -4.77 1.61 -9.80
N PRO A 173 -5.60 0.83 -10.48
CA PRO A 173 -5.88 1.03 -11.89
C PRO A 173 -6.75 2.26 -12.15
N GLU A 174 -7.36 2.86 -11.13
CA GLU A 174 -8.18 4.05 -11.28
C GLU A 174 -7.34 5.33 -11.42
N GLY A 175 -6.08 5.32 -10.97
CA GLY A 175 -5.21 6.50 -11.00
C GLY A 175 -5.70 7.70 -10.14
N THR A 176 -6.84 7.60 -9.48
CA THR A 176 -7.46 8.58 -8.56
C THR A 176 -8.23 7.84 -7.47
N ARG A 177 -8.62 8.51 -6.38
CA ARG A 177 -9.46 7.87 -5.35
C ARG A 177 -10.84 7.50 -5.94
N THR A 178 -11.38 6.35 -5.55
CA THR A 178 -12.68 5.86 -6.02
C THR A 178 -13.81 6.77 -5.52
N PRO A 179 -14.61 7.41 -6.39
CA PRO A 179 -15.75 8.21 -5.95
C PRO A 179 -16.78 7.34 -5.21
N SER A 180 -17.38 7.89 -4.16
CA SER A 180 -18.39 7.32 -3.23
C SER A 180 -19.53 6.46 -3.83
N LYS A 181 -19.75 6.47 -5.15
CA LYS A 181 -20.80 5.67 -5.82
C LYS A 181 -20.21 4.41 -6.45
N LYS A 182 -20.20 3.29 -5.70
CA LYS A 182 -20.28 1.83 -6.06
C LYS A 182 -19.80 1.29 -7.45
N ARG A 183 -19.20 2.08 -8.33
CA ARG A 183 -18.64 1.69 -9.62
C ARG A 183 -17.15 1.95 -9.58
N LEU A 184 -16.39 0.89 -9.83
CA LEU A 184 -14.97 0.99 -10.16
C LEU A 184 -14.83 1.99 -11.31
N GLY A 185 -13.88 2.92 -11.17
CA GLY A 185 -13.59 3.92 -12.20
C GLY A 185 -13.09 3.28 -13.52
N LYS A 186 -12.88 4.09 -14.56
CA LYS A 186 -12.23 3.58 -15.79
C LYS A 186 -10.83 3.06 -15.44
N LEU A 187 -10.65 1.76 -15.61
CA LEU A 187 -9.35 1.10 -15.46
C LEU A 187 -8.38 1.69 -16.49
N GLN A 188 -7.26 2.25 -16.03
CA GLN A 188 -6.24 2.80 -16.91
C GLN A 188 -5.55 1.68 -17.69
N ARG A 189 -5.46 1.87 -19.02
CA ARG A 189 -4.86 0.92 -19.97
C ARG A 189 -3.43 0.50 -19.61
N GLY A 190 -2.68 1.37 -18.94
CA GLY A 190 -1.31 1.08 -18.51
C GLY A 190 -1.19 -0.14 -17.59
N VAL A 191 -2.17 -0.35 -16.70
CA VAL A 191 -2.15 -1.50 -15.77
C VAL A 191 -2.37 -2.82 -16.51
N ALA A 192 -3.32 -2.83 -17.45
CA ALA A 192 -3.56 -3.99 -18.30
C ALA A 192 -2.33 -4.32 -19.16
N ASN A 193 -1.64 -3.30 -19.68
CA ASN A 193 -0.43 -3.50 -20.47
C ASN A 193 0.70 -4.14 -19.65
N ILE A 194 0.92 -3.67 -18.41
CA ILE A 194 1.92 -4.28 -17.52
C ILE A 194 1.58 -5.74 -17.23
N ALA A 195 0.33 -6.06 -16.96
CA ALA A 195 -0.09 -7.44 -16.69
C ALA A 195 0.19 -8.36 -17.88
N ILE A 196 -0.15 -7.92 -19.09
CA ILE A 196 0.07 -8.69 -20.33
C ILE A 196 1.57 -8.87 -20.59
N GLU A 197 2.35 -7.79 -20.52
CA GLU A 197 3.77 -7.76 -20.88
C GLU A 197 4.69 -8.44 -19.86
N THR A 198 4.24 -8.58 -18.61
CA THR A 198 5.03 -9.24 -17.55
C THR A 198 4.70 -10.72 -17.40
N HIS A 199 3.55 -11.18 -17.92
CA HIS A 199 3.01 -12.53 -17.70
C HIS A 199 2.95 -12.95 -16.23
N ALA A 200 2.87 -11.98 -15.31
CA ALA A 200 2.84 -12.26 -13.88
C ALA A 200 1.44 -12.65 -13.42
N ASP A 201 1.39 -13.52 -12.42
CA ASP A 201 0.14 -13.84 -11.73
C ASP A 201 -0.47 -12.59 -11.11
N LEU A 202 -1.80 -12.57 -11.06
CA LEU A 202 -2.55 -11.38 -10.69
C LEU A 202 -3.47 -11.67 -9.51
N ILE A 203 -3.32 -10.87 -8.45
CA ILE A 203 -4.16 -10.95 -7.25
C ILE A 203 -5.03 -9.68 -7.17
N PRO A 204 -6.35 -9.78 -7.44
CA PRO A 204 -7.26 -8.68 -7.19
C PRO A 204 -7.51 -8.55 -5.68
N VAL A 205 -7.43 -7.32 -5.18
CA VAL A 205 -7.74 -6.95 -3.80
C VAL A 205 -8.86 -5.92 -3.82
N VAL A 206 -9.94 -6.17 -3.09
CA VAL A 206 -11.02 -5.20 -2.92
C VAL A 206 -11.00 -4.67 -1.50
N VAL A 207 -10.86 -3.35 -1.39
CA VAL A 207 -10.96 -2.61 -0.15
C VAL A 207 -12.36 -2.01 -0.06
N HIS A 208 -13.10 -2.40 0.97
CA HIS A 208 -14.40 -1.84 1.32
C HIS A 208 -14.24 -0.86 2.47
N CYS A 209 -14.64 0.40 2.28
CA CYS A 209 -14.68 1.39 3.35
C CYS A 209 -16.12 1.70 3.75
N ASN A 210 -16.49 1.29 4.96
CA ASN A 210 -17.77 1.62 5.59
C ASN A 210 -17.61 2.72 6.67
N HIS A 211 -16.52 3.49 6.63
CA HIS A 211 -16.16 4.45 7.66
C HIS A 211 -16.44 5.89 7.19
N ASP A 212 -17.43 6.57 7.77
CA ASP A 212 -17.85 7.90 7.30
C ASP A 212 -16.81 9.01 7.52
N THR A 213 -15.91 8.85 8.49
CA THR A 213 -14.84 9.83 8.81
C THR A 213 -13.54 9.65 8.01
N LEU A 214 -13.40 8.55 7.25
CA LEU A 214 -12.21 8.25 6.44
C LEU A 214 -12.47 8.38 4.93
N LYS A 215 -13.70 8.76 4.55
CA LYS A 215 -14.11 9.10 3.18
C LYS A 215 -13.57 10.48 2.77
#